data_AF-A0A971XII9-F1
#
_entry.id   AF-A0A971XII9-F1
#
_cell.length_a   1.000
_cell.length_b   1.000
_cell.length_c   1.000
_cell.angle_alpha   90.00
_cell.angle_beta   90.00
_cell.angle_gamma   90.00
#
_symmetry.space_group_name_H-M   'P 1'
#
loop_
_entity.id
_entity.type
_entity.pdbx_description
1 polymer ?
#
loop_
_entity_poly.entity_id
_entity_poly.type
_entity_poly.pdbx_seq_one_letter_code
_entity_poly.pdbx_strand_id
1 'polypeptide(L)'
;TNTLGSFEQNFRLLCEDNVSAGKESLWEIPFSAGRGRVLFTLGVQHRAVDQYTAQNRGGTNGPLPYLFYDYDVEDLRRDVTCVPYEWSNSNPSHQQLRSIDNWCFGKLRYEWMNRRVTSTNDDGINWQYLRLADVYLMAAEAVNELEGPAAAAPYLKPILDRALPAAKVSAYMAQATVNKEAFFNAIVDQRALEFAGESLRKADLIRWNLLKTKLDEAKTKMTQLINREGPYANLPEKLYHKIGDDNETLIIYGLNHGDSDEIGASLNYEGSTTWFDPSDLTPELINALYQKDPDQNQFWPIWQTFIDSSNGQLTN
;
A
#
# COMPACT_ATOMS: atom_id res chain seq x y z
N THR A 1 5.56 -27.77 -4.31
CA THR A 1 5.52 -26.63 -5.24
C THR A 1 4.97 -25.43 -4.49
N ASN A 2 5.56 -24.25 -4.67
CA ASN A 2 5.06 -23.02 -4.03
C ASN A 2 3.78 -22.53 -4.70
N THR A 3 2.90 -21.88 -3.93
CA THR A 3 1.61 -21.35 -4.41
C THR A 3 1.41 -19.91 -3.94
N LEU A 4 0.78 -19.06 -4.76
CA LEU A 4 0.47 -17.67 -4.39
C LEU A 4 -0.51 -17.59 -3.20
N GLY A 5 -1.55 -18.43 -3.15
CA GLY A 5 -2.62 -18.29 -2.15
C GLY A 5 -3.40 -16.96 -2.31
N SER A 6 -4.22 -16.59 -1.32
CA SER A 6 -4.87 -15.27 -1.32
C SER A 6 -3.90 -14.17 -0.89
N PHE A 7 -4.13 -12.95 -1.37
CA PHE A 7 -3.26 -11.81 -1.09
C PHE A 7 -3.10 -11.53 0.42
N GLU A 8 -4.21 -11.46 1.14
CA GLU A 8 -4.22 -11.24 2.60
C GLU A 8 -3.52 -12.38 3.36
N GLN A 9 -3.70 -13.63 2.92
CA GLN A 9 -3.13 -14.78 3.61
C GLN A 9 -1.61 -14.72 3.67
N ASN A 10 -0.93 -14.24 2.63
CA ASN A 10 0.52 -14.07 2.67
C ASN A 10 0.97 -13.21 3.86
N PHE A 11 0.31 -12.07 4.07
CA PHE A 11 0.70 -11.16 5.14
C PHE A 11 0.21 -11.57 6.52
N ARG A 12 -0.93 -12.26 6.62
CA ARG A 12 -1.34 -12.91 7.88
C ARG A 12 -0.31 -13.94 8.32
N LEU A 13 0.10 -14.84 7.42
CA LEU A 13 1.12 -15.85 7.71
C LEU A 13 2.45 -15.19 8.12
N LEU A 14 2.83 -14.08 7.50
CA LEU A 14 4.01 -13.30 7.90
C LEU A 14 3.88 -12.74 9.31
N CYS A 15 2.73 -12.16 9.68
CA CYS A 15 2.49 -11.65 11.04
C CYS A 15 2.43 -12.76 12.10
N GLU A 16 1.99 -13.95 11.70
CA GLU A 16 1.93 -15.16 12.52
C GLU A 16 3.31 -15.83 12.72
N ASP A 17 4.38 -15.29 12.14
CA ASP A 17 5.73 -15.87 12.07
C ASP A 17 5.72 -17.27 11.39
N ASN A 18 4.81 -17.50 10.44
CA ASN A 18 4.63 -18.79 9.78
C ASN A 18 5.54 -18.94 8.55
N VAL A 19 6.65 -19.66 8.75
CA VAL A 19 7.67 -19.93 7.71
C VAL A 19 7.46 -21.27 6.98
N SER A 20 6.23 -21.77 6.92
CA SER A 20 5.94 -23.05 6.24
C SER A 20 6.34 -23.02 4.77
N ALA A 21 7.12 -24.01 4.34
CA ALA A 21 7.54 -24.14 2.94
C ALA A 21 6.36 -24.37 1.99
N GLY A 22 6.53 -23.96 0.73
CA GLY A 22 5.52 -24.12 -0.32
C GLY A 22 4.45 -23.02 -0.34
N LYS A 23 4.61 -21.95 0.44
CA LYS A 23 3.76 -20.76 0.41
C LYS A 23 4.37 -19.66 -0.48
N GLU A 24 3.72 -18.51 -0.51
CA GLU A 24 4.15 -17.36 -1.32
C GLU A 24 5.47 -16.75 -0.81
N SER A 25 5.67 -16.65 0.50
CA SER A 25 6.95 -16.19 1.08
C SER A 25 8.10 -17.10 0.64
N LEU A 26 9.14 -16.53 0.03
CA LEU A 26 10.32 -17.27 -0.45
C LEU A 26 11.56 -16.96 0.38
N TRP A 27 11.74 -15.70 0.77
CA TRP A 27 12.85 -15.28 1.60
C TRP A 27 12.45 -14.11 2.50
N GLU A 28 12.82 -14.24 3.77
CA GLU A 28 12.59 -13.24 4.80
C GLU A 28 13.90 -12.95 5.55
N ILE A 29 14.11 -11.69 5.90
CA ILE A 29 15.18 -11.29 6.81
C ILE A 29 14.65 -11.49 8.23
N PRO A 30 15.25 -12.40 9.02
CA PRO A 30 14.73 -12.73 10.34
C PRO A 30 15.05 -11.62 11.35
N PHE A 31 14.08 -11.30 12.20
CA PHE A 31 14.30 -10.43 13.35
C PHE A 31 13.99 -11.18 14.66
N SER A 32 14.79 -10.90 15.70
CA SER A 32 14.42 -11.31 17.06
C SER A 32 13.29 -10.41 17.59
N ALA A 33 12.49 -10.88 18.56
CA ALA A 33 11.31 -10.20 19.10
C ALA A 33 11.49 -8.71 19.53
N GLY A 34 12.72 -8.27 19.83
CA GLY A 34 13.04 -6.87 20.18
C GLY A 34 13.98 -6.18 19.19
N ARG A 35 13.91 -6.55 17.91
CA ARG A 35 14.68 -5.98 16.80
C ARG A 35 13.80 -5.79 15.57
N GLY A 36 14.20 -4.92 14.65
CA GLY A 36 13.41 -4.62 13.46
C GLY A 36 12.25 -3.68 13.77
N ARG A 37 12.06 -2.68 12.90
CA ARG A 37 11.00 -1.65 13.02
C ARG A 37 10.07 -1.73 11.83
N VAL A 38 9.53 -2.91 11.57
CA VAL A 38 8.74 -3.15 10.36
C VAL A 38 7.29 -2.77 10.62
N LEU A 39 6.62 -3.37 11.62
CA LEU A 39 5.26 -2.98 12.03
C LEU A 39 5.22 -1.54 12.52
N PHE A 40 6.25 -1.12 13.27
CA PHE A 40 6.40 0.28 13.68
C PHE A 40 6.23 1.23 12.48
N THR A 41 6.88 0.90 11.36
CA THR A 41 6.96 1.78 10.20
C THR A 41 5.78 1.61 9.25
N LEU A 42 5.40 0.37 8.96
CA LEU A 42 4.53 -0.01 7.84
C LEU A 42 3.24 -0.71 8.28
N GLY A 43 3.01 -0.87 9.58
CA GLY A 43 1.79 -1.46 10.10
C GLY A 43 0.68 -0.45 10.36
N VAL A 44 -0.45 -0.92 10.88
CA VAL A 44 -1.54 -0.08 11.39
C VAL A 44 -1.13 0.56 12.72
N GLN A 45 -1.45 1.85 12.93
CA GLN A 45 -1.14 2.57 14.16
C GLN A 45 -2.00 2.09 15.34
N HIS A 46 -1.36 1.91 16.50
CA HIS A 46 -2.02 1.77 17.81
C HIS A 46 -1.71 2.98 18.68
N ARG A 47 -2.72 3.70 19.18
CA ARG A 47 -2.53 4.96 19.92
C ARG A 47 -2.17 4.77 21.38
N ALA A 48 -2.40 3.58 21.94
CA ALA A 48 -2.06 3.22 23.30
C ALA A 48 -1.47 1.80 23.36
N VAL A 49 -1.06 1.41 24.56
CA VAL A 49 -0.92 -0.01 24.90
C VAL A 49 -2.32 -0.60 24.97
N ASP A 50 -2.58 -1.67 24.22
CA ASP A 50 -3.92 -2.26 24.09
C ASP A 50 -3.89 -3.79 24.13
N GLN A 51 -5.01 -4.42 23.77
CA GLN A 51 -5.17 -5.87 23.76
C GLN A 51 -4.21 -6.60 22.81
N TYR A 52 -3.66 -5.96 21.77
CA TYR A 52 -2.79 -6.61 20.79
C TYR A 52 -1.31 -6.31 20.99
N THR A 53 -0.96 -5.14 21.54
CA THR A 53 0.44 -4.70 21.60
C THR A 53 0.79 -3.91 22.87
N ALA A 54 2.04 -4.05 23.34
CA ALA A 54 2.60 -3.26 24.44
C ALA A 54 3.32 -1.99 23.97
N GLN A 55 3.19 -1.61 22.69
CA GLN A 55 3.73 -0.36 22.17
C GLN A 55 2.69 0.41 21.36
N ASN A 56 2.64 1.72 21.55
CA ASN A 56 1.78 2.62 20.81
C ASN A 56 2.48 3.10 19.52
N ARG A 57 2.63 2.18 18.56
CA ARG A 57 3.38 2.38 17.30
C ARG A 57 2.60 1.81 16.11
N GLY A 58 3.17 2.00 14.91
CA GLY A 58 2.55 1.67 13.62
C GLY A 58 2.22 2.94 12.83
N GLY A 59 2.00 2.82 11.53
CA GLY A 59 1.50 3.90 10.69
C GLY A 59 2.43 5.09 10.56
N THR A 60 3.75 4.91 10.73
CA THR A 60 4.74 5.98 10.47
C THR A 60 4.73 6.34 8.99
N ASN A 61 4.61 5.34 8.13
CA ASN A 61 4.48 5.49 6.69
C ASN A 61 3.12 4.94 6.24
N GLY A 62 2.55 5.58 5.22
CA GLY A 62 1.28 5.25 4.64
C GLY A 62 1.29 5.29 3.11
N PRO A 63 0.24 4.78 2.45
CA PRO A 63 0.03 5.01 1.03
C PRO A 63 -0.29 6.49 0.79
N LEU A 64 0.03 6.99 -0.40
CA LEU A 64 -0.58 8.23 -0.88
C LEU A 64 -2.09 7.98 -1.06
N PRO A 65 -2.98 8.92 -0.67
CA PRO A 65 -4.41 8.62 -0.54
C PRO A 65 -5.10 8.25 -1.85
N TYR A 66 -4.63 8.79 -2.97
CA TYR A 66 -5.19 8.43 -4.28
C TYR A 66 -5.00 6.95 -4.64
N LEU A 67 -4.01 6.27 -4.04
CA LEU A 67 -3.71 4.87 -4.35
C LEU A 67 -4.91 3.96 -4.05
N PHE A 68 -5.70 4.26 -3.01
CA PHE A 68 -6.93 3.52 -2.72
C PHE A 68 -7.90 3.51 -3.91
N TYR A 69 -7.99 4.63 -4.63
CA TYR A 69 -8.88 4.83 -5.76
C TYR A 69 -8.28 4.36 -7.10
N ASP A 70 -6.97 4.08 -7.15
CA ASP A 70 -6.32 3.44 -8.30
C ASP A 70 -6.67 1.93 -8.39
N TYR A 71 -7.11 1.32 -7.28
CA TYR A 71 -7.67 -0.02 -7.30
C TYR A 71 -9.09 -0.02 -7.85
N ASP A 72 -9.47 -1.11 -8.51
CA ASP A 72 -10.87 -1.42 -8.74
C ASP A 72 -11.57 -1.67 -7.38
N VAL A 73 -12.86 -1.30 -7.27
CA VAL A 73 -13.65 -1.45 -6.03
C VAL A 73 -13.78 -2.90 -5.55
N GLU A 74 -13.66 -3.86 -6.47
CA GLU A 74 -13.70 -5.30 -6.19
C GLU A 74 -12.30 -5.91 -6.09
N ASP A 75 -11.24 -5.11 -6.13
CA ASP A 75 -9.87 -5.59 -5.93
C ASP A 75 -9.61 -5.89 -4.46
N LEU A 76 -9.46 -7.18 -4.15
CA LEU A 76 -9.26 -7.68 -2.79
C LEU A 76 -7.97 -7.16 -2.12
N ARG A 77 -7.04 -6.59 -2.90
CA ARG A 77 -5.79 -6.02 -2.37
C ARG A 77 -6.01 -4.65 -1.76
N ARG A 78 -7.04 -3.92 -2.20
CA ARG A 78 -7.27 -2.51 -1.86
C ARG A 78 -7.40 -2.30 -0.35
N ASP A 79 -8.37 -2.97 0.28
CA ASP A 79 -8.73 -2.77 1.69
C ASP A 79 -7.73 -3.45 2.64
N VAL A 80 -6.96 -4.42 2.14
CA VAL A 80 -5.80 -4.98 2.84
C VAL A 80 -4.64 -4.01 2.84
N THR A 81 -4.43 -3.27 1.75
CA THR A 81 -3.25 -2.43 1.55
C THR A 81 -3.41 -1.03 2.14
N CYS A 82 -4.55 -0.39 1.92
CA CYS A 82 -4.81 1.00 2.24
C CYS A 82 -5.84 1.09 3.37
N VAL A 83 -5.41 1.43 4.58
CA VAL A 83 -6.25 1.41 5.78
C VAL A 83 -6.53 2.84 6.28
N PRO A 84 -7.78 3.30 6.28
CA PRO A 84 -8.18 4.65 6.72
C PRO A 84 -8.41 4.77 8.22
N TYR A 85 -7.88 3.85 9.03
CA TYR A 85 -8.11 3.80 10.47
C TYR A 85 -6.85 3.52 11.29
N GLU A 86 -6.97 3.75 12.59
CA GLU A 86 -6.03 3.36 13.63
C GLU A 86 -6.78 2.76 14.82
N TRP A 87 -6.05 2.05 15.68
CA TRP A 87 -6.57 1.60 16.98
C TRP A 87 -6.52 2.76 17.99
N SER A 88 -7.67 3.07 18.60
CA SER A 88 -7.88 4.19 19.53
C SER A 88 -7.08 4.03 20.83
N ASN A 89 -7.05 5.10 21.64
CA ASN A 89 -6.42 5.07 22.97
C ASN A 89 -7.35 4.54 24.08
N SER A 90 -8.53 4.02 23.71
CA SER A 90 -9.49 3.42 24.64
C SER A 90 -8.98 2.07 25.17
N ASN A 91 -9.61 1.57 26.23
CA ASN A 91 -9.35 0.23 26.77
C ASN A 91 -10.67 -0.49 27.10
N PRO A 92 -11.09 -1.51 26.32
CA PRO A 92 -10.41 -2.03 25.13
C PRO A 92 -10.31 -1.00 24.00
N SER A 93 -9.26 -1.13 23.18
CA SER A 93 -9.09 -0.30 22.00
C SER A 93 -10.05 -0.73 20.89
N HIS A 94 -10.46 0.20 20.04
CA HIS A 94 -11.29 -0.03 18.86
C HIS A 94 -10.78 0.82 17.70
N GLN A 95 -11.09 0.44 16.47
CA GLN A 95 -10.70 1.17 15.28
C GLN A 95 -11.44 2.51 15.21
N GLN A 96 -10.72 3.57 14.85
CA GLN A 96 -11.23 4.92 14.63
C GLN A 96 -10.67 5.50 13.34
N LEU A 97 -11.42 6.38 12.69
CA LEU A 97 -11.01 7.01 11.43
C LEU A 97 -9.70 7.80 11.59
N ARG A 98 -8.87 7.76 10.55
CA ARG A 98 -7.77 8.70 10.31
C ARG A 98 -8.16 9.69 9.21
N SER A 99 -7.48 10.83 9.17
CA SER A 99 -7.60 11.81 8.08
C SER A 99 -7.05 11.27 6.76
N ILE A 100 -7.49 11.84 5.64
CA ILE A 100 -7.14 11.36 4.29
C ILE A 100 -5.64 11.42 3.99
N ASP A 101 -4.92 12.37 4.57
CA ASP A 101 -3.48 12.58 4.39
C ASP A 101 -2.61 11.60 5.19
N ASN A 102 -3.21 10.78 6.05
CA ASN A 102 -2.47 10.03 7.05
C ASN A 102 -2.89 8.56 7.13
N TRP A 103 -3.32 7.94 6.03
CA TRP A 103 -3.69 6.52 6.02
C TRP A 103 -2.53 5.60 6.40
N CYS A 104 -2.83 4.42 6.94
CA CYS A 104 -1.82 3.40 7.21
C CYS A 104 -1.70 2.43 6.03
N PHE A 105 -0.51 1.84 5.85
CA PHE A 105 -0.45 0.54 5.18
C PHE A 105 -1.07 -0.53 6.08
N GLY A 106 -1.89 -1.40 5.48
CA GLY A 106 -2.65 -2.42 6.22
C GLY A 106 -2.10 -3.84 6.09
N LYS A 107 -1.01 -4.04 5.34
CA LYS A 107 -0.47 -5.38 5.09
C LYS A 107 0.08 -6.03 6.36
N LEU A 108 0.61 -5.26 7.30
CA LEU A 108 1.18 -5.78 8.54
C LEU A 108 0.39 -5.24 9.74
N ARG A 109 0.02 -6.12 10.68
CA ARG A 109 -0.84 -5.73 11.80
C ARG A 109 -0.46 -6.42 13.10
N TYR A 110 -0.53 -5.71 14.23
CA TYR A 110 -0.26 -6.32 15.54
C TYR A 110 -1.35 -7.32 15.92
N GLU A 111 -2.61 -7.02 15.57
CA GLU A 111 -3.77 -7.90 15.80
C GLU A 111 -3.76 -9.19 14.97
N TRP A 112 -2.84 -9.32 14.01
CA TRP A 112 -2.62 -10.56 13.25
C TRP A 112 -1.46 -11.40 13.80
N MET A 113 -0.76 -10.93 14.83
CA MET A 113 0.36 -11.65 15.41
C MET A 113 -0.10 -12.70 16.43
N ASN A 114 0.59 -13.84 16.46
CA ASN A 114 0.41 -14.88 17.49
C ASN A 114 1.12 -14.55 18.81
N ARG A 115 1.85 -13.43 18.86
CA ARG A 115 2.59 -12.97 20.03
C ARG A 115 2.35 -11.50 20.27
N ARG A 116 2.25 -11.12 21.55
CA ARG A 116 2.17 -9.73 21.96
C ARG A 116 3.55 -9.09 21.96
N VAL A 117 3.71 -8.00 21.24
CA VAL A 117 4.99 -7.28 21.18
C VAL A 117 5.20 -6.46 22.44
N THR A 118 6.33 -6.68 23.13
CA THR A 118 6.65 -6.02 24.42
C THR A 118 7.81 -5.03 24.37
N SER A 119 8.53 -4.98 23.25
CA SER A 119 9.59 -3.98 23.04
C SER A 119 8.98 -2.59 22.79
N THR A 120 9.71 -1.53 23.13
CA THR A 120 9.20 -0.15 23.12
C THR A 120 9.26 0.53 21.75
N ASN A 121 10.17 0.09 20.88
CA ASN A 121 10.38 0.70 19.56
C ASN A 121 10.69 -0.30 18.44
N ASP A 122 10.80 -1.59 18.76
CA ASP A 122 11.09 -2.65 17.79
C ASP A 122 9.99 -3.71 17.90
N ASP A 123 9.75 -4.50 16.86
CA ASP A 123 8.58 -5.39 16.78
C ASP A 123 8.88 -6.86 16.45
N GLY A 124 10.03 -7.12 15.84
CA GLY A 124 10.53 -8.47 15.60
C GLY A 124 9.83 -9.23 14.49
N ILE A 125 8.89 -8.64 13.75
CA ILE A 125 8.33 -9.30 12.56
C ILE A 125 9.42 -9.38 11.50
N ASN A 126 9.48 -10.50 10.78
CA ASN A 126 10.45 -10.65 9.70
C ASN A 126 10.16 -9.66 8.55
N TRP A 127 11.21 -9.25 7.83
CA TRP A 127 11.03 -8.50 6.59
C TRP A 127 10.96 -9.47 5.41
N GLN A 128 9.77 -9.63 4.84
CA GLN A 128 9.58 -10.40 3.61
C GLN A 128 10.24 -9.66 2.45
N TYR A 129 11.39 -10.17 2.01
CA TYR A 129 12.21 -9.52 0.99
C TYR A 129 11.90 -10.07 -0.40
N LEU A 130 11.59 -11.37 -0.50
CA LEU A 130 11.21 -11.99 -1.76
C LEU A 130 9.99 -12.88 -1.57
N ARG A 131 8.99 -12.69 -2.44
CA ARG A 131 7.78 -13.49 -2.49
C ARG A 131 7.42 -13.88 -3.91
N LEU A 132 6.63 -14.93 -4.05
CA LEU A 132 6.33 -15.56 -5.33
C LEU A 132 5.68 -14.59 -6.33
N ALA A 133 4.83 -13.66 -5.90
CA ALA A 133 4.24 -12.68 -6.82
C ALA A 133 5.29 -11.81 -7.53
N ASP A 134 6.39 -11.46 -6.87
CA ASP A 134 7.47 -10.70 -7.50
C ASP A 134 8.19 -11.52 -8.57
N VAL A 135 8.38 -12.83 -8.33
CA VAL A 135 8.90 -13.77 -9.34
C VAL A 135 7.97 -13.85 -10.55
N TYR A 136 6.65 -13.92 -10.34
CA TYR A 136 5.66 -13.92 -11.43
C TYR A 136 5.73 -12.61 -12.23
N LEU A 137 5.77 -11.45 -11.57
CA LEU A 137 5.80 -10.16 -12.26
C LEU A 137 7.15 -9.87 -12.92
N MET A 138 8.28 -10.33 -12.36
CA MET A 138 9.58 -10.29 -13.03
C MET A 138 9.59 -11.20 -14.28
N ALA A 139 9.01 -12.40 -14.20
CA ALA A 139 8.88 -13.29 -15.34
C ALA A 139 7.97 -12.71 -16.43
N ALA A 140 6.83 -12.12 -16.05
CA ALA A 140 5.92 -11.43 -16.96
C ALA A 140 6.65 -10.31 -17.73
N GLU A 141 7.47 -9.52 -17.03
CA GLU A 141 8.25 -8.45 -17.64
C GLU A 141 9.31 -8.96 -18.61
N ALA A 142 10.14 -9.91 -18.18
CA ALA A 142 11.19 -10.46 -19.02
C ALA A 142 10.63 -11.16 -20.26
N VAL A 143 9.56 -11.94 -20.11
CA VAL A 143 8.93 -12.67 -21.22
C VAL A 143 8.20 -11.72 -22.17
N ASN A 144 7.58 -10.63 -21.67
CA ASN A 144 7.00 -9.62 -22.55
C ASN A 144 8.07 -8.97 -23.42
N GLU A 145 9.25 -8.70 -22.85
CA GLU A 145 10.36 -8.12 -23.60
C GLU A 145 10.94 -9.09 -24.64
N LEU A 146 11.11 -10.36 -24.29
CA LEU A 146 11.74 -11.34 -25.19
C LEU A 146 10.78 -11.93 -26.23
N GLU A 147 9.58 -12.28 -25.81
CA GLU A 147 8.64 -13.13 -26.58
C GLU A 147 7.30 -12.44 -26.86
N GLY A 148 6.98 -11.38 -26.11
CA GLY A 148 5.76 -10.59 -26.30
C GLY A 148 4.60 -10.99 -25.37
N PRO A 149 3.47 -10.27 -25.47
CA PRO A 149 2.41 -10.30 -24.46
C PRO A 149 1.71 -11.66 -24.33
N ALA A 150 1.57 -12.41 -25.42
CA ALA A 150 0.91 -13.72 -25.39
C ALA A 150 1.68 -14.73 -24.54
N ALA A 151 3.01 -14.74 -24.64
CA ALA A 151 3.88 -15.61 -23.84
C ALA A 151 3.99 -15.14 -22.38
N ALA A 152 3.85 -13.84 -22.15
CA ALA A 152 3.93 -13.23 -20.82
C ALA A 152 2.63 -13.35 -20.00
N ALA A 153 1.48 -13.42 -20.68
CA ALA A 153 0.15 -13.48 -20.07
C ALA A 153 -0.02 -14.54 -18.96
N PRO A 154 0.53 -15.76 -19.07
CA PRO A 154 0.46 -16.78 -18.03
C PRO A 154 1.10 -16.38 -16.69
N TYR A 155 1.98 -15.38 -16.67
CA TYR A 155 2.64 -14.90 -15.46
C TYR A 155 1.92 -13.71 -14.82
N LEU A 156 1.25 -12.86 -15.61
CA LEU A 156 0.44 -11.76 -15.08
C LEU A 156 -0.92 -12.26 -14.56
N LYS A 157 -1.58 -13.15 -15.31
CA LYS A 157 -2.95 -13.59 -15.03
C LYS A 157 -3.14 -14.14 -13.61
N PRO A 158 -2.23 -14.94 -13.02
CA PRO A 158 -2.40 -15.44 -11.65
C PRO A 158 -2.38 -14.37 -10.56
N ILE A 159 -1.73 -13.22 -10.81
CA ILE A 159 -1.76 -12.06 -9.91
C ILE A 159 -3.13 -11.37 -9.95
N LEU A 160 -3.74 -11.33 -11.13
CA LEU A 160 -5.09 -10.78 -11.29
C LEU A 160 -6.17 -11.73 -10.77
N ASP A 161 -6.03 -13.04 -11.03
CA ASP A 161 -6.99 -14.07 -10.62
C ASP A 161 -7.20 -14.13 -9.10
N ARG A 162 -6.17 -13.83 -8.30
CA ARG A 162 -6.27 -13.77 -6.83
C ARG A 162 -6.83 -12.45 -6.30
N ALA A 163 -6.90 -11.42 -7.14
CA ALA A 163 -7.22 -10.04 -6.76
C ALA A 163 -8.61 -9.61 -7.22
N LEU A 164 -9.06 -10.06 -8.40
CA LEU A 164 -10.24 -9.55 -9.08
C LEU A 164 -11.22 -10.66 -9.49
N PRO A 165 -12.53 -10.34 -9.65
CA PRO A 165 -13.48 -11.25 -10.26
C PRO A 165 -13.07 -11.68 -11.67
N ALA A 166 -13.34 -12.93 -12.03
CA ALA A 166 -12.89 -13.53 -13.29
C ALA A 166 -13.28 -12.71 -14.54
N ALA A 167 -14.47 -12.10 -14.56
CA ALA A 167 -14.93 -11.26 -15.66
C ALA A 167 -14.04 -10.02 -15.85
N LYS A 168 -13.62 -9.37 -14.75
CA LYS A 168 -12.70 -8.22 -14.78
C LYS A 168 -11.29 -8.64 -15.18
N VAL A 169 -10.83 -9.81 -14.73
CA VAL A 169 -9.55 -10.37 -15.18
C VAL A 169 -9.56 -10.60 -16.68
N SER A 170 -10.61 -11.22 -17.23
CA SER A 170 -10.73 -11.43 -18.68
C SER A 170 -10.72 -10.12 -19.47
N ALA A 171 -11.46 -9.10 -19.01
CA ALA A 171 -11.48 -7.79 -19.66
C ALA A 171 -10.12 -7.09 -19.60
N TYR A 172 -9.47 -7.09 -18.43
CA TYR A 172 -8.16 -6.49 -18.22
C TYR A 172 -7.10 -7.17 -19.08
N MET A 173 -7.06 -8.51 -19.08
CA MET A 173 -6.10 -9.28 -19.88
C MET A 173 -6.28 -9.02 -21.38
N ALA A 174 -7.52 -8.92 -21.87
CA ALA A 174 -7.77 -8.61 -23.28
C ALA A 174 -7.17 -7.25 -23.69
N GLN A 175 -7.22 -6.24 -22.80
CA GLN A 175 -6.60 -4.94 -23.02
C GLN A 175 -5.08 -4.98 -22.85
N ALA A 176 -4.58 -5.67 -21.83
CA ALA A 176 -3.15 -5.75 -21.55
C ALA A 176 -2.38 -6.47 -22.66
N THR A 177 -2.97 -7.49 -23.30
CA THR A 177 -2.25 -8.33 -24.27
C THR A 177 -2.26 -7.81 -25.71
N VAL A 178 -2.78 -6.61 -25.97
CA VAL A 178 -2.91 -6.08 -27.35
C VAL A 178 -1.57 -5.84 -28.04
N ASN A 179 -0.54 -5.43 -27.28
CA ASN A 179 0.82 -5.25 -27.75
C ASN A 179 1.80 -5.21 -26.57
N LYS A 180 3.11 -5.17 -26.87
CA LYS A 180 4.18 -5.15 -25.85
C LYS A 180 4.09 -3.95 -24.90
N GLU A 181 3.77 -2.77 -25.42
CA GLU A 181 3.71 -1.53 -24.63
C GLU A 181 2.53 -1.55 -23.65
N ALA A 182 1.34 -1.97 -24.11
CA ALA A 182 0.17 -2.14 -23.26
C ALA A 182 0.43 -3.15 -22.13
N PHE A 183 1.11 -4.26 -22.44
CA PHE A 183 1.44 -5.26 -21.44
C PHE A 183 2.49 -4.77 -20.45
N PHE A 184 3.48 -4.01 -20.93
CA PHE A 184 4.45 -3.35 -20.06
C PHE A 184 3.78 -2.36 -19.11
N ASN A 185 2.88 -1.51 -19.60
CA ASN A 185 2.11 -0.60 -18.77
C ASN A 185 1.25 -1.36 -17.74
N ALA A 186 0.65 -2.49 -18.13
CA ALA A 186 -0.07 -3.36 -17.21
C ALA A 186 0.86 -3.90 -16.09
N ILE A 187 2.11 -4.26 -16.40
CA ILE A 187 3.10 -4.65 -15.38
C ILE A 187 3.44 -3.46 -14.47
N VAL A 188 3.66 -2.27 -15.04
CA VAL A 188 3.93 -1.06 -14.25
C VAL A 188 2.80 -0.81 -13.25
N ASP A 189 1.54 -0.94 -13.66
CA ASP A 189 0.38 -0.73 -12.80
C ASP A 189 0.23 -1.86 -11.77
N GLN A 190 0.28 -3.13 -12.20
CA GLN A 190 0.11 -4.26 -11.28
C GLN A 190 1.25 -4.36 -10.26
N ARG A 191 2.49 -3.96 -10.59
CA ARG A 191 3.56 -3.84 -9.60
C ARG A 191 3.30 -2.72 -8.59
N ALA A 192 2.61 -1.64 -8.97
CA ALA A 192 2.23 -0.58 -8.03
C ALA A 192 1.18 -1.08 -7.01
N LEU A 193 0.16 -1.78 -7.50
CA LEU A 193 -0.94 -2.31 -6.70
C LEU A 193 -0.49 -3.49 -5.82
N GLU A 194 0.26 -4.43 -6.40
CA GLU A 194 0.69 -5.64 -5.70
C GLU A 194 1.68 -5.32 -4.56
N PHE A 195 2.63 -4.39 -4.78
CA PHE A 195 3.79 -4.16 -3.90
C PHE A 195 3.76 -2.83 -3.13
N ALA A 196 2.62 -2.16 -3.06
CA ALA A 196 2.47 -0.98 -2.22
C ALA A 196 2.84 -1.29 -0.75
N GLY A 197 3.72 -0.46 -0.16
CA GLY A 197 4.24 -0.68 1.20
C GLY A 197 5.43 -1.66 1.30
N GLU A 198 5.89 -2.26 0.19
CA GLU A 198 6.95 -3.28 0.20
C GLU A 198 8.32 -2.75 -0.30
N SER A 199 8.47 -1.43 -0.42
CA SER A 199 9.74 -0.76 -0.78
C SER A 199 10.32 -1.06 -2.17
N LEU A 200 9.51 -1.52 -3.13
CA LEU A 200 9.97 -1.83 -4.50
C LEU A 200 9.75 -0.69 -5.51
N ARG A 201 8.70 0.11 -5.34
CA ARG A 201 8.19 1.04 -6.38
C ARG A 201 9.24 2.03 -6.89
N LYS A 202 10.06 2.62 -6.01
CA LYS A 202 11.07 3.61 -6.43
C LYS A 202 12.11 3.00 -7.38
N ALA A 203 12.64 1.82 -7.03
CA ALA A 203 13.63 1.14 -7.85
C ALA A 203 13.05 0.70 -9.21
N ASP A 204 11.81 0.22 -9.20
CA ASP A 204 11.05 -0.11 -10.41
C ASP A 204 10.90 1.10 -11.34
N LEU A 205 10.51 2.25 -10.81
CA LEU A 205 10.34 3.45 -11.64
C LEU A 205 11.66 4.00 -12.17
N ILE A 206 12.77 3.88 -11.41
CA ILE A 206 14.09 4.29 -11.87
C ILE A 206 14.53 3.45 -13.08
N ARG A 207 14.47 2.12 -12.97
CA ARG A 207 14.92 1.22 -14.05
C ARG A 207 14.06 1.33 -15.32
N TRP A 208 12.83 1.81 -15.20
CA TRP A 208 11.95 2.09 -16.34
C TRP A 208 12.05 3.53 -16.88
N ASN A 209 12.83 4.41 -16.26
CA ASN A 209 12.86 5.85 -16.56
C ASN A 209 11.47 6.51 -16.42
N LEU A 210 10.71 6.11 -15.40
CA LEU A 210 9.35 6.60 -15.12
C LEU A 210 9.24 7.33 -13.78
N LEU A 211 10.35 7.55 -13.05
CA LEU A 211 10.31 8.09 -11.69
C LEU A 211 9.65 9.46 -11.64
N LYS A 212 10.19 10.46 -12.34
CA LYS A 212 9.58 11.79 -12.36
C LYS A 212 8.16 11.76 -12.91
N THR A 213 7.92 11.06 -14.01
CA THR A 213 6.59 10.94 -14.64
C THR A 213 5.52 10.47 -13.65
N LYS A 214 5.81 9.41 -12.87
CA LYS A 214 4.84 8.88 -11.91
C LYS A 214 4.73 9.72 -10.64
N LEU A 215 5.77 10.45 -10.25
CA LEU A 215 5.67 11.43 -9.15
C LEU A 215 4.88 12.67 -9.56
N ASP A 216 4.96 13.11 -10.82
CA ASP A 216 4.13 14.18 -11.36
C ASP A 216 2.65 13.76 -11.40
N GLU A 217 2.38 12.54 -11.91
CA GLU A 217 1.05 11.93 -11.89
C GLU A 217 0.48 11.88 -10.46
N ALA A 218 1.29 11.48 -9.47
CA ALA A 218 0.90 11.44 -8.06
C ALA A 218 0.50 12.83 -7.53
N LYS A 219 1.26 13.89 -7.85
CA LYS A 219 0.91 15.27 -7.48
C LYS A 219 -0.44 15.67 -8.07
N THR A 220 -0.63 15.44 -9.37
CA THR A 220 -1.91 15.74 -10.05
C THR A 220 -3.08 14.98 -9.42
N LYS A 221 -2.92 13.68 -9.16
CA LYS A 221 -3.96 12.85 -8.55
C LYS A 221 -4.31 13.32 -7.13
N MET A 222 -3.34 13.68 -6.30
CA MET A 222 -3.61 14.21 -4.95
C MET A 222 -4.35 15.55 -5.00
N THR A 223 -3.94 16.46 -5.89
CA THR A 223 -4.64 17.74 -6.08
C THR A 223 -6.08 17.53 -6.53
N GLN A 224 -6.31 16.66 -7.52
CA GLN A 224 -7.65 16.36 -8.00
C GLN A 224 -8.49 15.66 -6.94
N LEU A 225 -7.90 14.76 -6.14
CA LEU A 225 -8.59 14.03 -5.09
C LEU A 225 -9.13 14.98 -4.01
N ILE A 226 -8.27 15.84 -3.46
CA ILE A 226 -8.67 16.71 -2.34
C ILE A 226 -9.67 17.78 -2.77
N ASN A 227 -9.60 18.21 -4.04
CA ASN A 227 -10.58 19.14 -4.61
C ASN A 227 -11.84 18.44 -5.15
N ARG A 228 -11.88 17.10 -5.14
CA ARG A 228 -12.92 16.28 -5.78
C ARG A 228 -13.15 16.71 -7.24
N GLU A 229 -12.09 16.70 -8.03
CA GLU A 229 -12.08 17.07 -9.44
C GLU A 229 -11.79 15.87 -10.34
N GLY A 230 -12.14 16.00 -11.62
CA GLY A 230 -11.81 15.00 -12.64
C GLY A 230 -12.37 13.61 -12.29
N PRO A 231 -11.52 12.56 -12.19
CA PRO A 231 -11.97 11.21 -11.81
C PRO A 231 -12.68 11.15 -10.45
N TYR A 232 -12.44 12.09 -9.55
CA TYR A 232 -12.93 12.08 -8.17
C TYR A 232 -14.20 12.92 -7.95
N ALA A 233 -14.74 13.53 -9.01
CA ALA A 233 -15.85 14.49 -8.92
C ALA A 233 -17.17 13.90 -8.40
N ASN A 234 -17.35 12.59 -8.50
CA ASN A 234 -18.54 11.88 -8.05
C ASN A 234 -18.39 11.22 -6.67
N LEU A 235 -17.26 11.40 -5.98
CA LEU A 235 -17.14 10.96 -4.59
C LEU A 235 -18.00 11.84 -3.67
N PRO A 236 -18.61 11.30 -2.61
CA PRO A 236 -19.39 12.09 -1.66
C PRO A 236 -18.50 13.05 -0.86
N GLU A 237 -19.10 14.05 -0.21
CA GLU A 237 -18.35 15.01 0.61
C GLU A 237 -17.94 14.42 1.96
N LYS A 238 -18.78 13.54 2.51
CA LYS A 238 -18.63 13.01 3.86
C LYS A 238 -18.39 11.51 3.87
N LEU A 239 -17.65 11.08 4.88
CA LEU A 239 -17.69 9.69 5.34
C LEU A 239 -18.66 9.55 6.49
N TYR A 240 -19.35 8.42 6.49
CA TYR A 240 -20.28 7.99 7.54
C TYR A 240 -19.68 6.75 8.18
N HIS A 241 -19.66 6.70 9.52
CA HIS A 241 -18.98 5.63 10.22
C HIS A 241 -19.69 5.22 11.52
N LYS A 242 -19.47 3.97 11.90
CA LYS A 242 -19.94 3.36 13.15
C LYS A 242 -18.99 2.25 13.56
N ILE A 243 -19.05 1.87 14.82
CA ILE A 243 -18.38 0.64 15.28
C ILE A 243 -19.28 -0.57 14.99
N GLY A 244 -18.66 -1.68 14.59
CA GLY A 244 -19.33 -2.95 14.33
C GLY A 244 -19.81 -3.64 15.61
N ASP A 245 -20.55 -4.72 15.44
CA ASP A 245 -21.15 -5.47 16.56
C ASP A 245 -20.09 -6.14 17.47
N ASP A 246 -18.85 -6.27 16.99
CA ASP A 246 -17.70 -6.74 17.75
C ASP A 246 -17.15 -5.68 18.73
N ASN A 247 -17.67 -4.44 18.67
CA ASN A 247 -17.21 -3.27 19.42
C ASN A 247 -15.77 -2.86 19.12
N GLU A 248 -15.20 -3.31 18.00
CA GLU A 248 -13.81 -3.06 17.62
C GLU A 248 -13.68 -2.54 16.18
N THR A 249 -14.41 -3.13 15.24
CA THR A 249 -14.22 -2.87 13.80
C THR A 249 -14.90 -1.58 13.38
N LEU A 250 -14.19 -0.76 12.61
CA LEU A 250 -14.76 0.45 12.02
C LEU A 250 -15.47 0.11 10.70
N ILE A 251 -16.75 0.44 10.62
CA ILE A 251 -17.55 0.31 9.40
C ILE A 251 -17.70 1.69 8.77
N ILE A 252 -17.38 1.81 7.49
CA ILE A 252 -17.34 3.09 6.75
C ILE A 252 -18.25 3.01 5.53
N TYR A 253 -18.95 4.11 5.25
CA TYR A 253 -19.63 4.39 3.99
C TYR A 253 -19.16 5.74 3.42
N GLY A 254 -19.05 5.84 2.09
CA GLY A 254 -18.67 7.08 1.39
C GLY A 254 -17.27 7.07 0.78
N LEU A 255 -16.57 5.94 0.77
CA LEU A 255 -15.25 5.82 0.18
C LEU A 255 -15.26 5.41 -1.30
N ASN A 256 -16.40 4.99 -1.85
CA ASN A 256 -16.45 4.42 -3.20
C ASN A 256 -17.08 5.37 -4.22
N HIS A 257 -16.64 5.26 -5.47
CA HIS A 257 -17.37 5.86 -6.58
C HIS A 257 -18.79 5.30 -6.65
N GLY A 258 -19.78 6.18 -6.74
CA GLY A 258 -21.19 5.82 -6.71
C GLY A 258 -21.84 5.89 -5.33
N ASP A 259 -21.06 6.05 -4.26
CA ASP A 259 -21.61 6.44 -2.96
C ASP A 259 -22.13 7.88 -3.01
N SER A 260 -23.13 8.21 -2.18
CA SER A 260 -23.70 9.55 -2.11
C SER A 260 -24.00 9.98 -0.68
N ASP A 261 -23.90 11.29 -0.42
CA ASP A 261 -24.25 11.85 0.90
C ASP A 261 -25.72 11.62 1.27
N GLU A 262 -26.61 11.61 0.28
CA GLU A 262 -28.04 11.31 0.48
C GLU A 262 -28.24 9.89 1.05
N ILE A 263 -27.60 8.90 0.43
CA ILE A 263 -27.66 7.51 0.91
C ILE A 263 -26.99 7.42 2.29
N GLY A 264 -25.78 7.96 2.45
CA GLY A 264 -25.03 7.91 3.70
C GLY A 264 -25.81 8.48 4.89
N ALA A 265 -26.45 9.63 4.70
CA ALA A 265 -27.29 10.26 5.72
C ALA A 265 -28.53 9.42 6.07
N SER A 266 -29.06 8.62 5.14
CA SER A 266 -30.21 7.74 5.37
C SER A 266 -29.88 6.47 6.15
N LEU A 267 -28.60 6.07 6.19
CA LEU A 267 -28.14 4.80 6.79
C LEU A 267 -27.95 4.86 8.31
N ASN A 268 -28.21 6.00 8.96
CA ASN A 268 -28.18 6.18 10.42
C ASN A 268 -26.87 5.70 11.08
N TYR A 269 -25.73 6.03 10.48
CA TYR A 269 -24.42 5.83 11.09
C TYR A 269 -24.23 6.71 12.35
N GLU A 270 -23.35 6.30 13.25
CA GLU A 270 -23.12 6.96 14.55
C GLU A 270 -22.44 8.32 14.40
N GLY A 271 -21.59 8.46 13.39
CA GLY A 271 -20.88 9.68 13.10
C GLY A 271 -20.72 9.94 11.60
N SER A 272 -20.45 11.21 11.27
CA SER A 272 -20.04 11.62 9.93
C SER A 272 -18.95 12.67 10.01
N THR A 273 -18.02 12.67 9.05
CA THR A 273 -16.98 13.69 8.92
C THR A 273 -16.91 14.20 7.49
N THR A 274 -16.64 15.49 7.31
CA THR A 274 -16.16 15.98 6.01
C THR A 274 -14.85 15.27 5.70
N TRP A 275 -14.76 14.65 4.54
CA TRP A 275 -13.65 13.75 4.23
C TRP A 275 -12.58 14.39 3.36
N PHE A 276 -13.00 15.21 2.41
CA PHE A 276 -12.11 15.91 1.49
C PHE A 276 -11.92 17.35 1.99
N ASP A 277 -11.11 17.50 3.05
CA ASP A 277 -10.74 18.81 3.58
C ASP A 277 -9.43 19.31 2.91
N PRO A 278 -9.45 20.41 2.14
CA PRO A 278 -8.25 20.94 1.49
C PRO A 278 -7.08 21.25 2.43
N SER A 279 -7.32 21.38 3.74
CA SER A 279 -6.26 21.55 4.74
C SER A 279 -5.47 20.27 5.03
N ASP A 280 -6.01 19.09 4.74
CA ASP A 280 -5.31 17.80 4.91
C ASP A 280 -4.23 17.60 3.83
N LEU A 281 -4.47 18.06 2.59
CA LEU A 281 -3.52 17.95 1.48
C LEU A 281 -3.28 19.32 0.83
N THR A 282 -2.55 20.19 1.54
CA THR A 282 -2.23 21.51 1.00
C THR A 282 -1.32 21.43 -0.23
N PRO A 283 -1.34 22.45 -1.13
CA PRO A 283 -0.42 22.52 -2.24
C PRO A 283 1.05 22.42 -1.81
N GLU A 284 1.43 22.99 -0.66
CA GLU A 284 2.79 22.90 -0.12
C GLU A 284 3.16 21.46 0.25
N LEU A 285 2.25 20.72 0.91
CA LEU A 285 2.47 19.32 1.28
C LEU A 285 2.58 18.42 0.05
N ILE A 286 1.67 18.57 -0.93
CA ILE A 286 1.72 17.84 -2.20
C ILE A 286 3.05 18.12 -2.93
N ASN A 287 3.48 19.38 -2.95
CA ASN A 287 4.73 19.75 -3.59
C ASN A 287 5.98 19.24 -2.86
N ALA A 288 5.88 18.91 -1.56
CA ALA A 288 6.97 18.32 -0.78
C ALA A 288 7.32 16.88 -1.20
N LEU A 289 6.47 16.20 -2.00
CA LEU A 289 6.74 14.85 -2.51
C LEU A 289 8.12 14.75 -3.19
N TYR A 290 8.55 15.81 -3.87
CA TYR A 290 9.94 15.99 -4.28
C TYR A 290 10.24 17.49 -4.49
N GLN A 291 11.46 17.92 -4.13
CA GLN A 291 11.92 19.31 -4.25
C GLN A 291 12.93 19.53 -5.38
N LYS A 292 13.69 18.49 -5.75
CA LYS A 292 14.63 18.50 -6.87
C LYS A 292 14.12 17.55 -7.95
N ASP A 293 14.62 17.71 -9.17
CA ASP A 293 14.33 16.80 -10.27
C ASP A 293 14.63 15.34 -9.84
N PRO A 294 13.60 14.47 -9.71
CA PRO A 294 13.79 13.10 -9.26
C PRO A 294 14.68 12.29 -10.18
N ASP A 295 14.67 12.55 -11.49
CA ASP A 295 15.47 11.80 -12.46
C ASP A 295 16.96 12.14 -12.35
N GLN A 296 17.30 13.31 -11.81
CA GLN A 296 18.67 13.72 -11.49
C GLN A 296 19.05 13.42 -10.03
N ASN A 297 18.11 13.00 -9.18
CA ASN A 297 18.30 12.79 -7.75
C ASN A 297 17.72 11.44 -7.30
N GLN A 298 17.98 10.39 -8.08
CA GLN A 298 17.41 9.06 -7.89
C GLN A 298 17.94 8.37 -6.63
N PHE A 299 19.18 8.61 -6.26
CA PHE A 299 19.88 7.97 -5.14
C PHE A 299 20.09 8.94 -3.98
N TRP A 300 20.29 8.38 -2.79
CA TRP A 300 20.72 9.19 -1.65
C TRP A 300 22.10 9.79 -1.93
N PRO A 301 22.33 11.07 -1.57
CA PRO A 301 23.66 11.63 -1.65
C PRO A 301 24.60 10.84 -0.76
N ILE A 302 25.83 10.67 -1.21
CA ILE A 302 26.95 10.25 -0.37
C ILE A 302 27.03 11.26 0.78
N TRP A 303 27.02 10.76 2.01
CA TRP A 303 27.05 11.60 3.20
C TRP A 303 28.33 12.43 3.19
N GLN A 304 28.21 13.72 3.54
CA GLN A 304 29.33 14.66 3.46
C GLN A 304 30.57 14.15 4.20
N THR A 305 30.38 13.47 5.34
CA THR A 305 31.48 12.85 6.10
C THR A 305 32.28 11.84 5.29
N PHE A 306 31.63 11.07 4.41
CA PHE A 306 32.33 10.12 3.53
C PHE A 306 33.05 10.83 2.40
N ILE A 307 32.45 11.88 1.83
CA ILE A 307 33.09 12.73 0.81
C ILE A 307 34.35 13.37 1.38
N ASP A 308 34.26 14.01 2.54
CA ASP A 308 35.38 14.70 3.20
C ASP A 308 36.51 13.71 3.53
N SER A 309 36.14 12.49 3.97
CA SER A 309 37.11 11.43 4.25
C SER A 309 37.68 10.72 3.01
N SER A 310 37.11 10.97 1.83
CA SER A 310 37.50 10.27 0.60
C SER A 310 38.82 10.78 0.00
N ASN A 311 39.40 11.85 0.52
CA ASN A 311 40.56 12.53 -0.07
C ASN A 311 40.34 12.87 -1.56
N GLY A 312 39.14 13.38 -1.88
CA GLY A 312 38.75 13.78 -3.23
C GLY A 312 38.46 12.62 -4.19
N GLN A 313 38.31 11.38 -3.68
CA GLN A 313 37.94 10.22 -4.50
C GLN A 313 36.44 10.11 -4.75
N LEU A 314 35.61 10.73 -3.91
CA LEU A 314 34.16 10.73 -4.04
C LEU A 314 33.63 12.15 -4.23
N THR A 315 32.64 12.30 -5.10
CA THR A 315 31.82 13.50 -5.24
C THR A 315 30.36 13.09 -5.37
N ASN A 316 29.45 13.96 -4.94
CA ASN A 316 28.01 13.83 -5.23
C ASN A 316 27.68 14.38 -6.62
#